data_AF-S8BTK8-F1
#
_entry.id   AF-S8BTK8-F1
#
_cell.length_a   1.000
_cell.length_b   1.000
_cell.length_c   1.000
_cell.angle_alpha   90.00
_cell.angle_beta   90.00
_cell.angle_gamma   90.00
#
_symmetry.space_group_name_H-M   'P 1'
#
loop_
_entity.id
_entity.type
_entity.pdbx_description
1 polymer ?
#
loop_
_entity_poly.entity_id
_entity_poly.type
_entity_poly.pdbx_seq_one_letter_code
_entity_poly.pdbx_strand_id
1 'polypeptide(L)'
;FQRLKMAYYYLASFVLTAAAMLVREAHSKCAFEAVFIFGDSNSDAGGFYAAFPSQPTPYGMTYFNKPTGRPTDGRLFVDFLAQGLGLPFASPYLQSIGSDFRHGANFATSASTVLQPTTSLYVSGVSPFYLAIQINQMKQFKAKVEEFQSQGQTTNLPKADIFGKSLYVVYIGQNDFTGYAASVGPGGVNAIFPQMLSQTVAAVKELYWLGGRSILVLNIGPVGCYPAFLVQYPHESSDVDSAGCIRSYNNAADDYNRQLNAALEKTRGELNDANIIYVDTHSVLKELYQNPNAHG
;
A
#
# COMPACT_ATOMS: atom_id res chain seq x y z
N PHE A 1 17.09 60.58 -21.74
CA PHE A 1 17.49 59.16 -21.91
C PHE A 1 17.84 58.44 -20.60
N GLN A 2 18.69 58.98 -19.73
CA GLN A 2 19.16 58.28 -18.52
C GLN A 2 18.09 58.08 -17.43
N ARG A 3 17.17 59.05 -17.26
CA ARG A 3 16.04 58.94 -16.32
C ARG A 3 15.00 57.89 -16.73
N LEU A 4 14.78 57.69 -18.02
CA LEU A 4 13.86 56.66 -18.55
C LEU A 4 14.38 55.24 -18.28
N LYS A 5 15.71 55.02 -18.42
CA LYS A 5 16.34 53.73 -18.12
C LYS A 5 16.23 53.39 -16.63
N MET A 6 16.48 54.35 -15.75
CA MET A 6 16.31 54.16 -14.30
C MET A 6 14.88 53.78 -13.93
N ALA A 7 13.88 54.51 -14.46
CA ALA A 7 12.47 54.18 -14.22
C ALA A 7 12.11 52.76 -14.72
N TYR A 8 12.66 52.33 -15.86
CA TYR A 8 12.47 50.97 -16.37
C TYR A 8 13.08 49.90 -15.46
N TYR A 9 14.27 50.13 -14.90
CA TYR A 9 14.90 49.19 -13.96
C TYR A 9 14.12 49.05 -12.65
N TYR A 10 13.60 50.16 -12.10
CA TYR A 10 12.77 50.11 -10.90
C TYR A 10 11.43 49.42 -11.16
N LEU A 11 10.80 49.67 -12.31
CA LEU A 11 9.55 49.00 -12.69
C LEU A 11 9.76 47.50 -12.91
N ALA A 12 10.83 47.10 -13.61
CA ALA A 12 11.17 45.71 -13.85
C ALA A 12 11.52 44.98 -12.54
N SER A 13 12.26 45.63 -11.64
CA SER A 13 12.57 45.10 -10.30
C SER A 13 11.31 44.91 -9.45
N PHE A 14 10.39 45.88 -9.47
CA PHE A 14 9.12 45.80 -8.75
C PHE A 14 8.19 44.72 -9.30
N VAL A 15 8.14 44.55 -10.63
CA VAL A 15 7.37 43.48 -11.27
C VAL A 15 7.96 42.10 -10.96
N LEU A 16 9.29 41.96 -10.92
CA LEU A 16 9.97 40.71 -10.54
C LEU A 16 9.74 40.35 -9.06
N THR A 17 9.78 41.32 -8.15
CA THR A 17 9.49 41.07 -6.73
C THR A 17 8.01 40.82 -6.47
N ALA A 18 7.11 41.54 -7.17
CA ALA A 18 5.67 41.28 -7.10
C ALA A 18 5.31 39.91 -7.70
N ALA A 19 5.94 39.50 -8.81
CA ALA A 19 5.77 38.17 -9.38
C ALA A 19 6.31 37.07 -8.45
N ALA A 20 7.46 37.28 -7.79
CA ALA A 20 7.99 36.36 -6.78
C ALA A 20 7.09 36.25 -5.53
N MET A 21 6.36 37.32 -5.16
CA MET A 21 5.36 37.27 -4.08
C MET A 21 4.00 36.69 -4.52
N LEU A 22 3.72 36.65 -5.83
CA LEU A 22 2.51 36.07 -6.42
C LEU A 22 2.66 34.58 -6.78
N VAL A 23 3.87 34.03 -6.74
CA VAL A 23 4.05 32.58 -6.59
C VAL A 23 3.69 32.21 -5.16
N ARG A 24 2.39 32.28 -4.84
CA ARG A 24 1.83 31.32 -3.90
C ARG A 24 2.11 29.98 -4.54
N GLU A 25 3.05 29.23 -4.00
CA GLU A 25 2.99 27.79 -4.12
C GLU A 25 1.55 27.41 -3.74
N ALA A 26 0.75 27.05 -4.73
CA ALA A 26 -0.47 26.31 -4.51
C ALA A 26 -0.03 24.91 -4.07
N HIS A 27 0.62 24.84 -2.90
CA HIS A 27 0.80 23.64 -2.13
C HIS A 27 -0.57 23.28 -1.56
N SER A 28 -1.51 22.92 -2.44
CA SER A 28 -2.55 21.97 -2.06
C SER A 28 -1.90 20.59 -1.94
N LYS A 29 -0.87 20.47 -1.08
CA LYS A 29 -0.53 19.17 -0.54
C LYS A 29 -1.74 18.79 0.29
N CYS A 30 -2.44 17.74 -0.09
CA CYS A 30 -3.12 16.92 0.91
C CYS A 30 -2.03 16.58 1.94
N ALA A 31 -1.93 17.36 3.01
CA ALA A 31 -0.82 17.29 3.93
C ALA A 31 -1.10 16.13 4.90
N PHE A 32 -0.90 14.91 4.40
CA PHE A 32 -0.89 13.74 5.25
C PHE A 32 0.29 13.87 6.21
N GLU A 33 0.01 13.81 7.52
CA GLU A 33 1.06 13.89 8.55
C GLU A 33 1.69 12.51 8.82
N ALA A 34 1.02 11.43 8.40
CA ALA A 34 1.44 10.05 8.58
C ALA A 34 0.82 9.11 7.53
N VAL A 35 1.40 7.91 7.44
CA VAL A 35 0.93 6.80 6.62
C VAL A 35 0.78 5.53 7.48
N PHE A 36 -0.39 4.90 7.43
CA PHE A 36 -0.65 3.60 8.04
C PHE A 36 -0.86 2.55 6.96
N ILE A 37 -0.05 1.49 6.97
CA ILE A 37 0.02 0.53 5.87
C ILE A 37 -0.45 -0.84 6.35
N PHE A 38 -1.30 -1.48 5.57
CA PHE A 38 -1.86 -2.81 5.78
C PHE A 38 -1.66 -3.59 4.49
N GLY A 39 -1.30 -4.86 4.60
CA GLY A 39 -1.06 -5.65 3.41
C GLY A 39 -0.23 -6.90 3.58
N ASP A 40 0.28 -7.32 2.44
CA ASP A 40 1.14 -8.48 2.30
C ASP A 40 2.58 -8.10 1.92
N SER A 41 3.28 -9.00 1.23
CA SER A 41 4.66 -8.79 0.78
C SER A 41 4.82 -7.54 -0.10
N ASN A 42 3.77 -7.11 -0.82
CA ASN A 42 3.86 -5.93 -1.67
C ASN A 42 4.03 -4.63 -0.87
N SER A 43 3.78 -4.65 0.43
CA SER A 43 3.87 -3.50 1.33
C SER A 43 4.60 -3.79 2.64
N ASP A 44 5.16 -4.98 2.85
CA ASP A 44 5.86 -5.40 4.07
C ASP A 44 7.25 -4.76 4.23
N ALA A 45 7.35 -3.77 5.12
CA ALA A 45 8.60 -3.07 5.44
C ALA A 45 9.57 -3.84 6.38
N GLY A 46 9.30 -5.12 6.68
CA GLY A 46 10.07 -5.95 7.60
C GLY A 46 9.27 -6.48 8.80
N GLY A 47 7.93 -6.34 8.78
CA GLY A 47 7.04 -6.86 9.80
C GLY A 47 7.08 -8.38 9.89
N PHE A 48 7.11 -9.07 8.74
CA PHE A 48 7.29 -10.53 8.74
C PHE A 48 8.63 -10.93 9.37
N TYR A 49 9.71 -10.23 9.02
CA TYR A 49 11.04 -10.52 9.54
C TYR A 49 11.18 -10.26 11.04
N ALA A 50 10.41 -9.31 11.60
CA ALA A 50 10.40 -9.09 13.04
C ALA A 50 9.82 -10.29 13.82
N ALA A 51 9.04 -11.17 13.18
CA ALA A 51 8.39 -12.32 13.82
C ALA A 51 8.93 -13.69 13.36
N PHE A 52 9.48 -13.78 12.14
CA PHE A 52 9.86 -15.03 11.49
C PHE A 52 11.29 -14.95 10.92
N PRO A 53 11.90 -16.10 10.54
CA PRO A 53 13.28 -16.12 10.02
C PRO A 53 13.54 -15.17 8.85
N SER A 54 14.78 -14.68 8.80
CA SER A 54 15.25 -13.69 7.83
C SER A 54 15.16 -14.17 6.39
N GLN A 55 14.82 -13.25 5.48
CA GLN A 55 15.17 -13.42 4.08
C GLN A 55 16.65 -13.05 3.88
N PRO A 56 17.48 -13.98 3.37
CA PRO A 56 18.91 -13.72 3.16
C PRO A 56 19.12 -12.76 2.00
N THR A 57 20.37 -12.36 1.73
CA THR A 57 20.72 -11.70 0.46
C THR A 57 20.10 -12.43 -0.74
N PRO A 58 19.58 -11.73 -1.78
CA PRO A 58 19.93 -10.36 -2.19
C PRO A 58 18.98 -9.23 -1.73
N TYR A 59 17.99 -9.50 -0.86
CA TYR A 59 16.99 -8.48 -0.48
C TYR A 59 17.63 -7.24 0.18
N GLY A 60 17.15 -6.05 -0.19
CA GLY A 60 17.60 -4.75 0.31
C GLY A 60 18.95 -4.23 -0.21
N MET A 61 19.68 -4.98 -1.05
CA MET A 61 21.03 -4.61 -1.48
C MET A 61 21.12 -3.42 -2.44
N THR A 62 20.10 -3.09 -3.26
CA THR A 62 20.20 -1.99 -4.25
C THR A 62 19.95 -0.60 -3.67
N TYR A 63 19.26 -0.49 -2.54
CA TYR A 63 18.98 0.79 -1.89
C TYR A 63 19.52 0.88 -0.47
N PHE A 64 19.26 -0.14 0.36
CA PHE A 64 19.63 -0.12 1.78
C PHE A 64 21.04 -0.68 2.02
N ASN A 65 21.63 -1.35 1.03
CA ASN A 65 22.92 -2.04 1.10
C ASN A 65 23.00 -3.11 2.21
N LYS A 66 21.83 -3.60 2.67
CA LYS A 66 21.69 -4.68 3.65
C LYS A 66 20.26 -5.26 3.60
N PRO A 67 20.05 -6.50 4.07
CA PRO A 67 18.71 -7.02 4.30
C PRO A 67 17.91 -6.15 5.28
N THR A 68 16.70 -5.79 4.88
CA THR A 68 15.76 -4.99 5.70
C THR A 68 14.45 -5.73 6.01
N GLY A 69 14.29 -6.95 5.52
CA GLY A 69 13.04 -7.71 5.61
C GLY A 69 11.98 -7.35 4.56
N ARG A 70 12.26 -6.37 3.68
CA ARG A 70 11.43 -6.12 2.49
C ARG A 70 11.63 -7.23 1.46
N PRO A 71 10.57 -7.79 0.86
CA PRO A 71 10.67 -8.83 -0.17
C PRO A 71 10.99 -8.24 -1.55
N THR A 72 11.98 -7.36 -1.60
CA THR A 72 12.55 -6.74 -2.81
C THR A 72 14.04 -6.45 -2.57
N ASP A 73 14.80 -6.24 -3.63
CA ASP A 73 16.20 -5.83 -3.55
C ASP A 73 16.39 -4.38 -3.08
N GLY A 74 15.32 -3.59 -2.98
CA GLY A 74 15.38 -2.20 -2.55
C GLY A 74 14.13 -1.71 -1.83
N ARG A 75 13.52 -0.66 -2.39
CA ARG A 75 12.33 0.03 -1.83
C ARG A 75 11.03 -0.59 -2.35
N LEU A 76 10.01 -0.58 -1.51
CA LEU A 76 8.64 -0.93 -1.88
C LEU A 76 7.90 0.27 -2.48
N PHE A 77 6.77 0.02 -3.16
CA PHE A 77 5.84 1.07 -3.59
C PHE A 77 5.47 2.03 -2.44
N VAL A 78 5.20 1.50 -1.24
CA VAL A 78 4.84 2.30 -0.07
C VAL A 78 5.98 3.21 0.43
N ASP A 79 7.24 2.84 0.17
CA ASP A 79 8.39 3.69 0.47
C ASP A 79 8.46 4.88 -0.51
N PHE A 80 8.24 4.62 -1.80
CA PHE A 80 8.12 5.69 -2.81
C PHE A 80 6.94 6.61 -2.54
N LEU A 81 5.79 6.05 -2.13
CA LEU A 81 4.62 6.83 -1.73
C LEU A 81 4.93 7.74 -0.54
N ALA A 82 5.54 7.22 0.52
CA ALA A 82 5.94 8.02 1.69
C ALA A 82 6.87 9.16 1.28
N GLN A 83 7.88 8.88 0.43
CA GLN A 83 8.77 9.91 -0.11
C GLN A 83 8.05 10.99 -0.93
N GLY A 84 7.10 10.59 -1.78
CA GLY A 84 6.28 11.52 -2.56
C GLY A 84 5.43 12.44 -1.67
N LEU A 85 5.03 11.96 -0.49
CA LEU A 85 4.32 12.74 0.53
C LEU A 85 5.25 13.57 1.43
N GLY A 86 6.57 13.43 1.31
CA GLY A 86 7.56 14.07 2.18
C GLY A 86 7.64 13.45 3.59
N LEU A 87 7.23 12.20 3.74
CA LEU A 87 7.24 11.43 4.99
C LEU A 87 8.44 10.47 5.03
N PRO A 88 8.95 10.12 6.22
CA PRO A 88 9.91 9.02 6.35
C PRO A 88 9.25 7.67 6.03
N PHE A 89 10.07 6.64 5.82
CA PHE A 89 9.55 5.28 5.70
C PHE A 89 8.88 4.84 6.99
N ALA A 90 7.67 4.26 6.87
CA ALA A 90 6.94 3.77 8.02
C ALA A 90 7.67 2.59 8.66
N SER A 91 7.84 2.64 9.99
CA SER A 91 8.45 1.55 10.76
C SER A 91 7.49 0.35 10.84
N PRO A 92 7.97 -0.90 10.72
CA PRO A 92 7.14 -2.08 10.93
C PRO A 92 6.60 -2.12 12.36
N TYR A 93 5.30 -2.33 12.53
CA TYR A 93 4.65 -2.38 13.84
C TYR A 93 5.24 -3.48 14.75
N LEU A 94 5.59 -4.62 14.16
CA LEU A 94 6.17 -5.75 14.88
C LEU A 94 7.65 -5.55 15.26
N GLN A 95 8.33 -4.54 14.70
CA GLN A 95 9.71 -4.24 15.04
C GLN A 95 9.77 -3.50 16.37
N SER A 96 10.57 -4.01 17.30
CA SER A 96 10.75 -3.43 18.64
C SER A 96 11.81 -2.32 18.67
N ILE A 97 13.08 -2.70 18.51
CA ILE A 97 14.22 -1.79 18.64
C ILE A 97 14.39 -0.97 17.35
N GLY A 98 14.54 0.35 17.53
CA GLY A 98 14.83 1.29 16.44
C GLY A 98 13.59 1.79 15.68
N SER A 99 12.39 1.41 16.11
CA SER A 99 11.15 1.87 15.49
C SER A 99 10.82 3.31 15.87
N ASP A 100 10.34 4.05 14.88
CA ASP A 100 9.80 5.41 15.00
C ASP A 100 8.42 5.47 14.35
N PHE A 101 7.39 5.76 15.15
CA PHE A 101 5.99 5.75 14.72
C PHE A 101 5.37 7.15 14.64
N ARG A 102 6.18 8.22 14.78
CA ARG A 102 5.70 9.62 14.73
C ARG A 102 4.95 9.96 13.44
N HIS A 103 5.27 9.27 12.35
CA HIS A 103 4.66 9.46 11.03
C HIS A 103 3.91 8.21 10.53
N GLY A 104 3.39 7.41 11.47
CA GLY A 104 2.60 6.23 11.19
C GLY A 104 3.39 4.92 11.32
N ALA A 105 2.75 3.82 10.92
CA ALA A 105 3.24 2.48 11.15
C ALA A 105 2.87 1.54 9.99
N ASN A 106 3.71 0.54 9.75
CA ASN A 106 3.47 -0.49 8.76
C ASN A 106 3.06 -1.80 9.45
N PHE A 107 1.80 -2.20 9.29
CA PHE A 107 1.21 -3.44 9.80
C PHE A 107 1.25 -4.59 8.79
N ALA A 108 1.69 -4.33 7.55
CA ALA A 108 1.77 -5.35 6.53
C ALA A 108 2.81 -6.42 6.90
N THR A 109 2.52 -7.67 6.54
CA THR A 109 3.48 -8.77 6.67
C THR A 109 3.40 -9.67 5.45
N SER A 110 4.53 -10.16 4.98
CA SER A 110 4.62 -11.08 3.85
C SER A 110 3.71 -12.29 4.02
N ALA A 111 3.16 -12.79 2.91
CA ALA A 111 2.23 -13.92 2.86
C ALA A 111 0.91 -13.74 3.64
N SER A 112 0.54 -12.51 4.01
CA SER A 112 -0.77 -12.22 4.61
C SER A 112 -1.92 -12.38 3.62
N THR A 113 -3.02 -12.88 4.16
CA THR A 113 -4.30 -13.05 3.46
C THR A 113 -5.34 -12.06 3.96
N VAL A 114 -6.39 -11.84 3.17
CA VAL A 114 -7.62 -11.17 3.62
C VAL A 114 -8.36 -12.09 4.60
N LEU A 115 -8.53 -13.35 4.21
CA LEU A 115 -9.25 -14.35 4.98
C LEU A 115 -8.38 -14.92 6.10
N GLN A 116 -9.02 -15.38 7.17
CA GLN A 116 -8.33 -16.10 8.22
C GLN A 116 -7.76 -17.41 7.66
N PRO A 117 -6.45 -17.67 7.80
CA PRO A 117 -5.86 -18.92 7.34
C PRO A 117 -6.34 -20.08 8.21
N THR A 118 -6.66 -21.21 7.58
CA THR A 118 -6.97 -22.49 8.24
C THR A 118 -5.74 -23.41 8.29
N THR A 119 -4.55 -22.81 8.20
CA THR A 119 -3.25 -23.45 8.06
C THR A 119 -2.22 -22.60 8.80
N SER A 120 -0.95 -23.02 8.81
CA SER A 120 0.13 -22.29 9.45
C SER A 120 1.25 -21.96 8.47
N LEU A 121 2.07 -20.99 8.86
CA LEU A 121 3.27 -20.58 8.14
C LEU A 121 4.17 -21.78 7.81
N TYR A 122 4.32 -22.71 8.75
CA TYR A 122 5.21 -23.87 8.61
C TYR A 122 4.65 -25.00 7.73
N VAL A 123 3.36 -24.93 7.35
CA VAL A 123 2.71 -25.92 6.49
C VAL A 123 2.54 -25.41 5.07
N SER A 124 2.05 -24.18 4.91
CA SER A 124 1.66 -23.62 3.61
C SER A 124 2.37 -22.31 3.26
N GLY A 125 3.19 -21.77 4.16
CA GLY A 125 3.80 -20.45 3.98
C GLY A 125 2.86 -19.27 4.27
N VAL A 126 1.60 -19.49 4.65
CA VAL A 126 0.65 -18.39 4.91
C VAL A 126 0.88 -17.76 6.29
N SER A 127 0.93 -16.42 6.32
CA SER A 127 1.18 -15.66 7.54
C SER A 127 -0.01 -15.70 8.51
N PRO A 128 0.21 -15.86 9.83
CA PRO A 128 -0.85 -15.73 10.82
C PRO A 128 -1.32 -14.28 11.01
N PHE A 129 -0.62 -13.30 10.44
CA PHE A 129 -0.97 -11.88 10.52
C PHE A 129 -1.85 -11.46 9.32
N TYR A 130 -2.97 -12.16 9.11
CA TYR A 130 -3.99 -11.82 8.10
C TYR A 130 -4.67 -10.48 8.42
N LEU A 131 -5.45 -9.94 7.47
CA LEU A 131 -5.96 -8.56 7.52
C LEU A 131 -6.59 -8.16 8.87
N ALA A 132 -7.48 -9.00 9.43
CA ALA A 132 -8.14 -8.69 10.69
C ALA A 132 -7.16 -8.58 11.87
N ILE A 133 -6.06 -9.34 11.87
CA ILE A 133 -5.00 -9.21 12.87
C ILE A 133 -4.26 -7.90 12.71
N GLN A 134 -3.95 -7.47 11.48
CA GLN A 134 -3.33 -6.17 11.23
C GLN A 134 -4.24 -5.01 11.69
N ILE A 135 -5.55 -5.13 11.49
CA ILE A 135 -6.53 -4.17 12.03
C ILE A 135 -6.53 -4.18 13.57
N ASN A 136 -6.45 -5.35 14.21
CA ASN A 136 -6.35 -5.45 15.67
C ASN A 136 -5.05 -4.84 16.21
N GLN A 137 -3.94 -5.00 15.49
CA GLN A 137 -2.67 -4.35 15.81
C GLN A 137 -2.81 -2.82 15.75
N MET A 138 -3.51 -2.28 14.75
CA MET A 138 -3.82 -0.84 14.68
C MET A 138 -4.71 -0.37 15.83
N LYS A 139 -5.73 -1.15 16.22
CA LYS A 139 -6.57 -0.84 17.40
C LYS A 139 -5.72 -0.72 18.66
N GLN A 140 -4.81 -1.68 18.86
CA GLN A 140 -3.89 -1.68 19.99
C GLN A 140 -2.89 -0.52 19.92
N PHE A 141 -2.36 -0.23 18.73
CA PHE A 141 -1.47 0.91 18.51
C PHE A 141 -2.15 2.23 18.90
N LYS A 142 -3.37 2.47 18.40
CA LYS A 142 -4.14 3.68 18.73
C LYS A 142 -4.39 3.81 20.23
N ALA A 143 -4.84 2.75 20.89
CA ALA A 143 -5.07 2.75 22.34
C ALA A 143 -3.79 3.09 23.11
N LYS A 144 -2.64 2.55 22.68
CA LYS A 144 -1.34 2.85 23.31
C LYS A 144 -0.87 4.28 23.07
N VAL A 145 -1.06 4.81 21.86
CA VAL A 145 -0.76 6.23 21.59
C VAL A 145 -1.56 7.14 22.52
N GLU A 146 -2.86 6.89 22.67
CA GLU A 146 -3.73 7.69 23.54
C GLU A 146 -3.35 7.56 25.02
N GLU A 147 -3.07 6.33 25.48
CA GLU A 147 -2.60 6.06 26.85
C GLU A 147 -1.30 6.82 27.16
N PHE A 148 -0.26 6.63 26.35
CA PHE A 148 1.04 7.25 26.60
C PHE A 148 1.02 8.77 26.47
N GLN A 149 0.23 9.30 25.53
CA GLN A 149 0.05 10.75 25.40
C GLN A 149 -0.61 11.35 26.65
N SER A 150 -1.60 10.67 27.26
CA SER A 150 -2.22 11.11 28.52
C SER A 150 -1.24 11.17 29.69
N GLN A 151 -0.16 10.38 29.62
CA GLN A 151 0.93 10.33 30.59
C GLN A 151 2.08 11.30 30.25
N GLY A 152 1.97 12.09 29.17
CA GLY A 152 3.03 12.98 28.70
C GLY A 152 4.22 12.27 28.02
N GLN A 153 4.09 10.97 27.73
CA GLN A 153 5.13 10.17 27.08
C GLN A 153 4.87 10.14 25.57
N THR A 154 5.74 10.80 24.79
CA THR A 154 5.54 10.95 23.32
C THR A 154 6.77 10.58 22.50
N THR A 155 7.82 10.06 23.13
CA THR A 155 9.04 9.65 22.42
C THR A 155 8.70 8.57 21.39
N ASN A 156 9.01 8.83 20.12
CA ASN A 156 8.76 7.95 18.96
C ASN A 156 7.28 7.59 18.72
N LEU A 157 6.33 8.28 19.36
CA LEU A 157 4.90 8.11 19.16
C LEU A 157 4.27 9.36 18.53
N PRO A 158 3.22 9.22 17.70
CA PRO A 158 2.51 10.37 17.14
C PRO A 158 1.58 11.02 18.16
N LYS A 159 1.02 12.17 17.82
CA LYS A 159 -0.11 12.76 18.55
C LYS A 159 -1.42 12.04 18.20
N ALA A 160 -2.39 12.00 19.11
CA ALA A 160 -3.65 11.29 18.88
C ALA A 160 -4.51 11.84 17.71
N ASP A 161 -4.36 13.12 17.33
CA ASP A 161 -5.07 13.68 16.17
C ASP A 161 -4.53 13.16 14.83
N ILE A 162 -3.38 12.47 14.82
CA ILE A 162 -2.74 11.92 13.62
C ILE A 162 -3.69 11.03 12.81
N PHE A 163 -4.56 10.26 13.47
CA PHE A 163 -5.42 9.26 12.82
C PHE A 163 -6.40 9.90 11.81
N GLY A 164 -6.88 11.11 12.11
CA GLY A 164 -7.73 11.89 11.18
C GLY A 164 -6.98 12.55 10.03
N LYS A 165 -5.65 12.63 10.12
CA LYS A 165 -4.75 13.34 9.18
C LYS A 165 -3.81 12.41 8.43
N SER A 166 -4.08 11.12 8.47
CA SER A 166 -3.23 10.08 7.88
C SER A 166 -3.82 9.52 6.58
N LEU A 167 -2.93 9.06 5.71
CA LEU A 167 -3.29 8.19 4.61
C LEU A 167 -3.21 6.72 5.07
N TYR A 168 -4.27 5.97 4.82
CA TYR A 168 -4.33 4.55 5.09
C TYR A 168 -4.16 3.79 3.77
N VAL A 169 -3.24 2.83 3.71
CA VAL A 169 -2.97 2.04 2.50
C VAL A 169 -3.31 0.59 2.79
N VAL A 170 -4.20 0.01 2.01
CA VAL A 170 -4.59 -1.41 2.07
C VAL A 170 -4.21 -2.05 0.74
N TYR A 171 -3.20 -2.91 0.75
CA TYR A 171 -2.78 -3.67 -0.43
C TYR A 171 -2.64 -5.15 -0.08
N ILE A 172 -3.71 -5.91 -0.29
CA ILE A 172 -3.84 -7.31 0.18
C ILE A 172 -4.83 -8.08 -0.68
N GLY A 173 -4.80 -9.41 -0.58
CA GLY A 173 -5.74 -10.34 -1.22
C GLY A 173 -5.10 -11.19 -2.30
N GLN A 174 -3.90 -10.82 -2.75
CA GLN A 174 -3.17 -11.60 -3.74
C GLN A 174 -2.90 -13.03 -3.25
N ASN A 175 -2.50 -13.22 -1.98
CA ASN A 175 -2.20 -14.55 -1.44
C ASN A 175 -3.44 -15.45 -1.37
N ASP A 176 -4.61 -14.92 -1.03
CA ASP A 176 -5.88 -15.67 -1.05
C ASP A 176 -6.20 -16.11 -2.48
N PHE A 177 -6.12 -15.18 -3.42
CA PHE A 177 -6.39 -15.43 -4.83
C PHE A 177 -5.45 -16.48 -5.39
N THR A 178 -4.14 -16.30 -5.23
CA THR A 178 -3.14 -17.20 -5.80
C THR A 178 -3.17 -18.56 -5.13
N GLY A 179 -3.32 -18.63 -3.80
CA GLY A 179 -3.37 -19.90 -3.07
C GLY A 179 -4.61 -20.73 -3.42
N TYR A 180 -5.76 -20.08 -3.58
CA TYR A 180 -6.98 -20.79 -3.97
C TYR A 180 -6.95 -21.17 -5.46
N ALA A 181 -6.53 -20.27 -6.34
CA ALA A 181 -6.39 -20.55 -7.77
C ALA A 181 -5.35 -21.65 -8.06
N ALA A 182 -4.34 -21.82 -7.20
CA ALA A 182 -3.43 -22.97 -7.25
C ALA A 182 -4.14 -24.32 -7.05
N SER A 183 -5.18 -24.32 -6.23
CA SER A 183 -5.91 -25.53 -5.82
C SER A 183 -7.04 -25.90 -6.78
N VAL A 184 -7.74 -24.90 -7.32
CA VAL A 184 -8.97 -25.10 -8.13
C VAL A 184 -8.90 -24.52 -9.54
N GLY A 185 -7.77 -23.90 -9.92
CA GLY A 185 -7.61 -23.19 -11.19
C GLY A 185 -8.30 -21.82 -11.23
N PRO A 186 -8.09 -21.08 -12.34
CA PRO A 186 -8.60 -19.71 -12.50
C PRO A 186 -10.13 -19.64 -12.56
N GLY A 187 -10.81 -20.71 -13.00
CA GLY A 187 -12.27 -20.75 -13.07
C GLY A 187 -12.96 -20.94 -11.71
N GLY A 188 -12.29 -21.53 -10.73
CA GLY A 188 -12.86 -21.82 -9.41
C GLY A 188 -12.59 -20.75 -8.36
N VAL A 189 -11.66 -19.82 -8.60
CA VAL A 189 -11.24 -18.81 -7.61
C VAL A 189 -12.35 -17.82 -7.22
N ASN A 190 -13.35 -17.65 -8.07
CA ASN A 190 -14.52 -16.80 -7.80
C ASN A 190 -15.31 -17.25 -6.54
N ALA A 191 -15.19 -18.51 -6.13
CA ALA A 191 -15.87 -19.04 -4.94
C ALA A 191 -15.51 -18.29 -3.64
N ILE A 192 -14.30 -17.73 -3.54
CA ILE A 192 -13.84 -17.00 -2.35
C ILE A 192 -14.07 -15.48 -2.42
N PHE A 193 -14.45 -14.94 -3.59
CA PHE A 193 -14.60 -13.49 -3.77
C PHE A 193 -15.58 -12.85 -2.79
N PRO A 194 -16.80 -13.40 -2.54
CA PRO A 194 -17.74 -12.77 -1.62
C PRO A 194 -17.15 -12.57 -0.22
N GLN A 195 -16.40 -13.56 0.28
CA GLN A 195 -15.78 -13.49 1.60
C GLN A 195 -14.62 -12.49 1.61
N MET A 196 -13.75 -12.50 0.59
CA MET A 196 -12.65 -11.54 0.49
C MET A 196 -13.16 -10.09 0.42
N LEU A 197 -14.17 -9.84 -0.40
CA LEU A 197 -14.80 -8.52 -0.54
C LEU A 197 -15.40 -8.06 0.78
N SER A 198 -16.15 -8.94 1.45
CA SER A 198 -16.77 -8.64 2.74
C SER A 198 -15.73 -8.28 3.80
N GLN A 199 -14.64 -9.04 3.92
CA GLN A 199 -13.60 -8.79 4.92
C GLN A 199 -12.78 -7.54 4.59
N THR A 200 -12.53 -7.26 3.30
CA THR A 200 -11.85 -6.02 2.88
C THR A 200 -12.70 -4.80 3.19
N VAL A 201 -14.01 -4.83 2.88
CA VAL A 201 -14.95 -3.75 3.23
C VAL A 201 -15.05 -3.59 4.75
N ALA A 202 -15.09 -4.69 5.51
CA ALA A 202 -15.08 -4.62 6.97
C ALA A 202 -13.82 -3.92 7.50
N ALA A 203 -12.64 -4.25 6.98
CA ALA A 203 -11.40 -3.58 7.34
C ALA A 203 -11.43 -2.07 7.02
N VAL A 204 -11.94 -1.68 5.84
CA VAL A 204 -12.10 -0.26 5.47
C VAL A 204 -13.01 0.47 6.47
N LYS A 205 -14.13 -0.14 6.85
CA LYS A 205 -15.05 0.42 7.86
C LYS A 205 -14.39 0.55 9.23
N GLU A 206 -13.64 -0.46 9.65
CA GLU A 206 -12.89 -0.43 10.91
C GLU A 206 -11.84 0.70 10.92
N LEU A 207 -11.09 0.88 9.84
CA LEU A 207 -10.13 1.99 9.71
C LEU A 207 -10.83 3.36 9.79
N TYR A 208 -12.02 3.48 9.19
CA TYR A 208 -12.84 4.68 9.31
C TYR A 208 -13.27 4.96 10.77
N TRP A 209 -13.72 3.94 11.50
CA TRP A 209 -14.10 4.04 12.91
C TRP A 209 -12.92 4.35 13.83
N LEU A 210 -11.71 3.95 13.43
CA LEU A 210 -10.47 4.32 14.12
C LEU A 210 -10.01 5.76 13.85
N GLY A 211 -10.78 6.51 13.06
CA GLY A 211 -10.53 7.92 12.75
C GLY A 211 -10.01 8.16 11.33
N GLY A 212 -9.77 7.10 10.55
CA GLY A 212 -9.27 7.23 9.19
C GLY A 212 -10.25 7.96 8.27
N ARG A 213 -9.72 8.90 7.47
CA ARG A 213 -10.53 9.70 6.53
C ARG A 213 -10.05 9.60 5.09
N SER A 214 -8.84 9.12 4.83
CA SER A 214 -8.34 8.86 3.49
C SER A 214 -7.80 7.44 3.42
N ILE A 215 -8.50 6.56 2.71
CA ILE A 215 -8.22 5.13 2.66
C ILE A 215 -8.01 4.71 1.21
N LEU A 216 -6.75 4.43 0.88
CA LEU A 216 -6.30 3.92 -0.41
C LEU A 216 -6.37 2.40 -0.41
N VAL A 217 -7.15 1.81 -1.32
CA VAL A 217 -7.28 0.36 -1.49
C VAL A 217 -6.76 -0.02 -2.87
N LEU A 218 -5.67 -0.79 -2.89
CA LEU A 218 -5.04 -1.28 -4.11
C LEU A 218 -5.67 -2.62 -4.49
N ASN A 219 -5.96 -2.79 -5.78
CA ASN A 219 -6.50 -4.04 -6.33
C ASN A 219 -5.38 -5.09 -6.54
N ILE A 220 -5.75 -6.33 -6.89
CA ILE A 220 -4.79 -7.43 -7.09
C ILE A 220 -4.10 -7.24 -8.45
N GLY A 221 -2.77 -7.40 -8.48
CA GLY A 221 -1.97 -7.31 -9.70
C GLY A 221 -2.30 -8.38 -10.76
N PRO A 222 -1.69 -8.31 -11.94
CA PRO A 222 -1.89 -9.28 -13.02
C PRO A 222 -1.11 -10.57 -12.72
N VAL A 223 -1.65 -11.40 -11.83
CA VAL A 223 -0.96 -12.60 -11.31
C VAL A 223 -0.62 -13.62 -12.41
N GLY A 224 -1.34 -13.61 -13.54
CA GLY A 224 -1.02 -14.44 -14.71
C GLY A 224 0.30 -14.06 -15.38
N CYS A 225 0.85 -12.87 -15.09
CA CYS A 225 2.17 -12.45 -15.55
C CYS A 225 3.31 -12.88 -14.62
N TYR A 226 3.02 -13.47 -13.46
CA TYR A 226 4.06 -13.80 -12.51
C TYR A 226 4.86 -15.02 -12.97
N PRO A 227 6.22 -14.98 -12.90
CA PRO A 227 7.05 -16.12 -13.29
C PRO A 227 6.66 -17.42 -12.57
N ALA A 228 6.27 -17.35 -11.30
CA ALA A 228 5.81 -18.52 -10.55
C ALA A 228 4.58 -19.17 -11.20
N PHE A 229 3.65 -18.37 -11.73
CA PHE A 229 2.45 -18.91 -12.38
C PHE A 229 2.76 -19.56 -13.72
N LEU A 230 3.65 -18.95 -14.50
CA LEU A 230 4.12 -19.47 -15.77
C LEU A 230 4.90 -20.78 -15.63
N VAL A 231 5.57 -21.00 -14.50
CA VAL A 231 6.36 -22.22 -14.28
C VAL A 231 5.56 -23.32 -13.58
N GLN A 232 4.71 -22.96 -12.61
CA GLN A 232 4.15 -23.94 -11.67
C GLN A 232 2.75 -24.43 -12.06
N TYR A 233 1.97 -23.64 -12.79
CA TYR A 233 0.58 -24.00 -13.09
C TYR A 233 0.40 -24.48 -14.53
N PRO A 234 -0.38 -25.56 -14.74
CA PRO A 234 -0.76 -26.00 -16.08
C PRO A 234 -1.52 -24.89 -16.82
N HIS A 235 -1.12 -24.63 -18.05
CA HIS A 235 -1.78 -23.71 -18.96
C HIS A 235 -1.52 -24.13 -20.40
N GLU A 236 -2.47 -23.82 -21.28
CA GLU A 236 -2.33 -24.05 -22.71
C GLU A 236 -1.55 -22.89 -23.34
N SER A 237 -0.75 -23.16 -24.38
CA SER A 237 -0.04 -22.08 -25.10
C SER A 237 -1.00 -21.04 -25.70
N SER A 238 -2.23 -21.43 -26.02
CA SER A 238 -3.29 -20.53 -26.49
C SER A 238 -3.81 -19.58 -25.40
N ASP A 239 -3.59 -19.88 -24.12
CA ASP A 239 -3.99 -19.04 -22.99
C ASP A 239 -2.96 -17.96 -22.68
N VAL A 240 -1.78 -17.98 -23.31
CA VAL A 240 -0.73 -16.98 -23.09
C VAL A 240 -0.87 -15.83 -24.09
N ASP A 241 -0.86 -14.59 -23.61
CA ASP A 241 -0.89 -13.40 -24.45
C ASP A 241 0.48 -13.03 -25.03
N SER A 242 0.53 -11.98 -25.85
CA SER A 242 1.78 -11.54 -26.50
C SER A 242 2.82 -10.99 -25.53
N ALA A 243 2.44 -10.62 -24.30
CA ALA A 243 3.34 -10.19 -23.25
C ALA A 243 3.83 -11.37 -22.38
N GLY A 244 3.39 -12.59 -22.68
CA GLY A 244 3.77 -13.79 -21.94
C GLY A 244 2.92 -14.02 -20.68
N CYS A 245 1.77 -13.36 -20.54
CA CYS A 245 0.91 -13.54 -19.37
C CYS A 245 -0.22 -14.55 -19.64
N ILE A 246 -0.58 -15.35 -18.63
CA ILE A 246 -1.70 -16.30 -18.70
C ILE A 246 -3.02 -15.53 -18.59
N ARG A 247 -3.82 -15.52 -19.66
CA ARG A 247 -5.06 -14.75 -19.79
C ARG A 247 -6.12 -15.20 -18.80
N SER A 248 -6.34 -16.50 -18.63
CA SER A 248 -7.37 -17.02 -17.72
C SER A 248 -7.22 -16.51 -16.28
N TYR A 249 -6.00 -16.49 -15.73
CA TYR A 249 -5.72 -15.95 -14.40
C TYR A 249 -5.91 -14.44 -14.32
N ASN A 250 -5.44 -13.70 -15.33
CA ASN A 250 -5.64 -12.25 -15.37
C ASN A 250 -7.13 -11.87 -15.51
N ASN A 251 -7.92 -12.63 -16.29
CA ASN A 251 -9.36 -12.43 -16.40
C ASN A 251 -10.10 -12.67 -15.07
N ALA A 252 -9.67 -13.67 -14.30
CA ALA A 252 -10.21 -13.92 -12.97
C ALA A 252 -9.82 -12.81 -11.96
N ALA A 253 -8.59 -12.29 -12.04
CA ALA A 253 -8.16 -11.13 -11.25
C ALA A 253 -8.94 -9.86 -11.64
N ASP A 254 -9.17 -9.63 -12.94
CA ASP A 254 -10.01 -8.55 -13.46
C ASP A 254 -11.44 -8.64 -12.90
N ASP A 255 -12.00 -9.85 -12.80
CA ASP A 255 -13.33 -10.05 -12.23
C ASP A 255 -13.39 -9.69 -10.74
N TYR A 256 -12.43 -10.19 -9.94
CA TYR A 256 -12.31 -9.78 -8.55
C TYR A 256 -12.16 -8.26 -8.41
N ASN A 257 -11.28 -7.65 -9.22
CA ASN A 257 -10.95 -6.24 -9.17
C ASN A 257 -12.16 -5.35 -9.52
N ARG A 258 -13.01 -5.76 -10.47
CA ARG A 258 -14.29 -5.10 -10.77
C ARG A 258 -15.24 -5.16 -9.58
N GLN A 259 -15.41 -6.34 -8.98
CA GLN A 259 -16.29 -6.52 -7.83
C GLN A 259 -15.79 -5.74 -6.60
N LEU A 260 -14.46 -5.66 -6.40
CA LEU A 260 -13.85 -4.84 -5.35
C LEU A 260 -14.16 -3.36 -5.56
N ASN A 261 -13.99 -2.83 -6.76
CA ASN A 261 -14.31 -1.43 -7.03
C ASN A 261 -15.79 -1.12 -6.76
N ALA A 262 -16.71 -1.99 -7.22
CA ALA A 262 -18.14 -1.83 -6.96
C ALA A 262 -18.49 -1.90 -5.46
N ALA A 263 -17.86 -2.80 -4.71
CA ALA A 263 -18.05 -2.90 -3.25
C ALA A 263 -17.54 -1.65 -2.52
N LEU A 264 -16.40 -1.10 -2.94
CA LEU A 264 -15.87 0.15 -2.38
C LEU A 264 -16.70 1.37 -2.77
N GLU A 265 -17.24 1.41 -4.00
CA GLU A 265 -18.17 2.45 -4.44
C GLU A 265 -19.41 2.50 -3.56
N LYS A 266 -20.03 1.35 -3.30
CA LYS A 266 -21.13 1.27 -2.33
C LYS A 266 -20.71 1.76 -0.94
N THR A 267 -19.53 1.34 -0.49
CA THR A 267 -19.01 1.71 0.84
C THR A 267 -18.78 3.22 0.98
N ARG A 268 -18.38 3.93 -0.10
CA ARG A 268 -18.27 5.40 -0.10
C ARG A 268 -19.59 6.08 0.26
N GLY A 269 -20.72 5.54 -0.20
CA GLY A 269 -22.05 6.06 0.13
C GLY A 269 -22.48 5.81 1.58
N GLU A 270 -21.80 4.92 2.29
CA GLU A 270 -22.10 4.57 3.70
C GLU A 270 -21.21 5.32 4.70
N LEU A 271 -20.03 5.79 4.28
CA LEU A 271 -19.03 6.40 5.14
C LEU A 271 -18.89 7.91 4.84
N ASN A 272 -19.69 8.70 5.54
CA ASN A 272 -19.64 10.17 5.46
C ASN A 272 -18.24 10.70 5.81
N ASP A 273 -17.84 11.79 5.17
CA ASP A 273 -16.56 12.48 5.39
C ASP A 273 -15.29 11.60 5.16
N ALA A 274 -15.42 10.45 4.50
CA ALA A 274 -14.31 9.58 4.14
C ALA A 274 -14.04 9.56 2.64
N ASN A 275 -12.77 9.66 2.27
CA ASN A 275 -12.27 9.44 0.91
C ASN A 275 -11.75 8.01 0.79
N ILE A 276 -12.56 7.12 0.21
CA ILE A 276 -12.14 5.74 -0.10
C ILE A 276 -11.66 5.73 -1.56
N ILE A 277 -10.38 5.54 -1.80
CA ILE A 277 -9.76 5.65 -3.12
C ILE A 277 -9.43 4.23 -3.60
N TYR A 278 -9.97 3.84 -4.74
CA TYR A 278 -9.59 2.60 -5.42
C TYR A 278 -8.41 2.88 -6.34
N VAL A 279 -7.38 2.04 -6.29
CA VAL A 279 -6.21 2.13 -7.17
C VAL A 279 -6.16 0.89 -8.05
N ASP A 280 -6.17 1.13 -9.36
CA ASP A 280 -6.04 0.07 -10.36
C ASP A 280 -4.56 -0.30 -10.61
N THR A 281 -3.95 -0.92 -9.60
CA THR A 281 -2.59 -1.45 -9.69
C THR A 281 -2.46 -2.53 -10.76
N HIS A 282 -3.52 -3.30 -11.01
CA HIS A 282 -3.57 -4.32 -12.05
C HIS A 282 -3.24 -3.74 -13.43
N SER A 283 -3.98 -2.72 -13.86
CA SER A 283 -3.78 -2.10 -15.17
C SER A 283 -2.40 -1.44 -15.27
N VAL A 284 -1.94 -0.78 -14.21
CA VAL A 284 -0.61 -0.17 -14.17
C VAL A 284 0.49 -1.22 -14.38
N LEU A 285 0.44 -2.33 -13.66
CA LEU A 285 1.44 -3.39 -13.79
C LEU A 285 1.33 -4.11 -15.14
N LYS A 286 0.10 -4.31 -15.65
CA LYS A 286 -0.13 -4.93 -16.96
C LYS A 286 0.47 -4.11 -18.10
N GLU A 287 0.37 -2.78 -18.02
CA GLU A 287 1.02 -1.86 -18.95
C GLU A 287 2.55 -2.05 -18.94
N LEU A 288 3.18 -2.25 -17.79
CA LEU A 288 4.63 -2.53 -17.70
C LEU A 288 5.01 -3.82 -18.44
N TYR A 289 4.22 -4.89 -18.29
CA TYR A 289 4.47 -6.15 -18.98
C TYR A 289 4.25 -6.05 -20.50
N GLN A 290 3.27 -5.27 -20.92
CA GLN A 290 2.93 -5.09 -22.33
C GLN A 290 3.89 -4.14 -23.05
N ASN A 291 4.45 -3.15 -22.34
CA ASN A 291 5.29 -2.11 -22.91
C ASN A 291 6.62 -1.93 -22.12
N PRO A 292 7.44 -2.99 -21.94
CA PRO A 292 8.62 -2.92 -21.06
C PRO A 292 9.60 -1.82 -21.47
N ASN A 293 9.89 -1.68 -22.77
CA ASN A 293 10.82 -0.66 -23.29
C ASN A 293 10.42 0.79 -22.97
N ALA A 294 9.14 1.06 -22.70
CA ALA A 294 8.68 2.39 -22.32
C ALA A 294 8.98 2.73 -20.84
N HIS A 295 9.35 1.72 -20.05
CA HIS A 295 9.45 1.80 -18.59
C HIS A 295 10.83 1.42 -18.01
N GLY A 296 11.78 1.02 -18.87
CA GLY A 296 13.17 0.72 -18.51
C GLY A 296 13.54 -0.73 -18.75
#